data_AF-A0A347WNQ3-F1
#
_entry.id   AF-A0A347WNQ3-F1
#
_cell.length_a   1.000
_cell.length_b   1.000
_cell.length_c   1.000
_cell.angle_alpha   90.00
_cell.angle_beta   90.00
_cell.angle_gamma   90.00
#
_symmetry.space_group_name_H-M   'P 1'
#
loop_
_entity.id
_entity.type
_entity.pdbx_description
1 polymer ?
#
loop_
_entity_poly.entity_id
_entity_poly.type
_entity_poly.pdbx_seq_one_letter_code
_entity_poly.pdbx_strand_id
1 'polypeptide(L)' 'MTVIALVRYVGESFGVDSLTNGKIYSVVGVDGTDMIRVVDDSEEDYLYEIINPAPLDGSSEGGKWEIIKDYTGELSTYLK' A
#
# COMPACT_ATOMS: atom_id res chain seq x y z
N MET A 1 -16.62 1.21 2.21
CA MET A 1 -15.36 1.96 2.47
C MET A 1 -15.27 3.12 1.49
N THR A 2 -14.67 4.23 1.90
CA THR A 2 -14.32 5.34 1.01
C THR A 2 -12.89 5.13 0.54
N VAL A 3 -12.63 5.23 -0.77
CA VAL A 3 -11.28 5.18 -1.34
C VAL A 3 -10.69 6.58 -1.35
N ILE A 4 -9.50 6.76 -0.75
CA ILE A 4 -8.80 8.05 -0.66
C ILE A 4 -7.66 8.18 -1.67
N ALA A 5 -7.09 7.07 -2.14
CA ALA A 5 -6.06 7.05 -3.18
C ALA A 5 -6.01 5.70 -3.91
N LEU A 6 -5.36 5.69 -5.08
CA LEU A 6 -4.94 4.52 -5.82
C LEU A 6 -3.41 4.52 -5.91
N VAL A 7 -2.80 3.41 -5.52
CA VAL A 7 -1.34 3.23 -5.56
C VAL A 7 -0.99 1.97 -6.34
N ARG A 8 0.17 1.96 -7.00
CA ARG A 8 0.77 0.76 -7.54
C ARG A 8 1.85 0.28 -6.58
N TYR A 9 1.84 -1.01 -6.27
CA TYR A 9 2.98 -1.64 -5.58
C TYR A 9 4.09 -1.93 -6.59
N VAL A 10 5.32 -1.53 -6.27
CA VAL A 10 6.51 -1.84 -7.07
C VAL A 10 7.55 -2.46 -6.14
N GLY A 11 7.75 -3.77 -6.26
CA GLY A 11 8.59 -4.55 -5.37
C GLY A 11 8.54 -6.03 -5.69
N GLU A 12 9.14 -6.87 -4.86
CA GLU A 12 8.98 -8.32 -4.96
C GLU A 12 7.56 -8.70 -4.52
N SER A 13 6.86 -9.55 -5.29
CA SER A 13 5.55 -10.06 -4.86
C SER A 13 5.73 -10.96 -3.65
N PHE A 14 4.90 -10.79 -2.63
CA PHE A 14 4.97 -11.59 -1.41
C PHE A 14 3.57 -11.99 -0.91
N GLY A 15 3.52 -13.04 -0.10
CA GLY A 15 2.26 -13.63 0.37
C GLY A 15 1.47 -14.31 -0.76
N VAL A 16 0.51 -15.15 -0.39
CA VAL A 16 -0.47 -15.69 -1.37
C VAL A 16 -1.53 -14.62 -1.67
N ASP A 17 -1.96 -13.90 -0.64
CA ASP A 17 -2.98 -12.86 -0.69
C ASP A 17 -2.47 -11.56 -0.05
N SER A 18 -1.34 -11.02 -0.53
CA SER A 18 -0.78 -9.75 -0.05
C SER A 18 -0.54 -8.77 -1.20
N LEU A 19 0.72 -8.45 -1.53
CA LEU A 19 1.05 -7.48 -2.58
C LEU A 19 1.75 -8.16 -3.76
N THR A 20 1.20 -7.92 -4.94
CA THR A 20 1.71 -8.37 -6.23
C THR A 20 2.34 -7.21 -6.99
N ASN A 21 3.58 -7.40 -7.45
CA ASN A 21 4.31 -6.39 -8.20
C ASN A 21 3.52 -5.86 -9.39
N GLY A 22 3.45 -4.54 -9.52
CA GLY A 22 2.79 -3.83 -10.61
C GLY A 22 1.27 -3.71 -10.49
N LYS A 23 0.64 -4.37 -9.52
CA LYS A 23 -0.80 -4.27 -9.29
C LYS A 23 -1.17 -2.93 -8.64
N ILE A 24 -2.35 -2.43 -8.99
CA ILE A 24 -2.93 -1.20 -8.44
C ILE A 24 -3.90 -1.57 -7.33
N TYR A 25 -3.76 -0.89 -6.19
CA TYR A 25 -4.53 -1.11 -4.98
C TYR A 25 -5.27 0.13 -4.55
N SER A 26 -6.37 -0.08 -3.84
CA SER A 26 -7.15 1.01 -3.24
C SER A 26 -6.64 1.29 -1.83
N VAL A 27 -6.32 2.55 -1.56
CA VAL A 27 -6.04 3.04 -0.21
C VAL A 27 -7.33 3.57 0.38
N VAL A 28 -7.71 3.08 1.55
CA VAL A 28 -8.97 3.44 2.24
C VAL A 28 -8.73 4.32 3.47
N GLY A 29 -7.47 4.53 3.85
CA GLY A 29 -7.09 5.44 4.94
C GLY A 29 -5.59 5.54 5.11
N VAL A 30 -5.17 6.61 5.80
CA VAL A 30 -3.84 6.73 6.40
C VAL A 30 -3.99 6.48 7.90
N ASP A 31 -3.09 5.68 8.47
CA ASP A 31 -3.07 5.40 9.90
C ASP A 31 -1.75 5.93 10.48
N GLY A 32 -1.83 7.00 11.27
CA GLY A 32 -0.67 7.65 11.84
C GLY A 32 0.22 8.36 10.81
N THR A 33 1.53 8.21 10.95
CA THR A 33 2.53 8.91 10.12
C THR A 33 3.28 8.02 9.14
N ASP A 34 3.12 6.70 9.28
CA ASP A 34 3.99 5.69 8.67
C ASP A 34 3.21 4.54 8.03
N MET A 35 1.90 4.42 8.26
CA MET A 35 1.08 3.33 7.75
C MET A 35 -0.08 3.80 6.86
N ILE A 36 -0.42 2.99 5.86
CA ILE A 36 -1.62 3.14 5.05
C ILE A 36 -2.46 1.86 5.08
N ARG A 37 -3.77 2.03 4.98
CA ARG A 37 -4.74 0.93 4.94
C ARG A 37 -5.10 0.64 3.48
N VAL A 38 -4.70 -0.53 3.00
CA VAL A 38 -4.76 -0.94 1.59
C VAL A 38 -5.63 -2.17 1.45
N VAL A 39 -6.59 -2.14 0.51
CA VAL A 39 -7.32 -3.35 0.09
C VAL A 39 -6.42 -4.14 -0.85
N ASP A 40 -5.90 -5.28 -0.39
CA ASP A 40 -4.85 -6.04 -1.07
C ASP A 40 -5.38 -7.24 -1.88
N ASP A 41 -4.54 -8.23 -2.19
CA ASP A 41 -4.94 -9.40 -2.99
C ASP A 41 -6.00 -10.28 -2.30
N SER A 42 -6.16 -10.18 -0.97
CA SER A 42 -7.21 -10.86 -0.21
C SER A 42 -8.61 -10.24 -0.34
N GLU A 43 -8.71 -9.07 -0.98
CA GLU A 43 -9.91 -8.21 -1.01
C GLU A 43 -10.32 -7.62 0.37
N GLU A 44 -9.49 -7.81 1.39
CA GLU A 44 -9.60 -7.16 2.71
C GLU A 44 -8.59 -6.04 2.86
N ASP A 45 -8.81 -5.16 3.84
CA ASP A 45 -7.94 -4.02 4.09
C ASP A 45 -6.94 -4.25 5.24
N TYR A 46 -5.66 -4.19 4.90
CA TYR A 46 -4.55 -4.36 5.83
C TYR A 46 -3.66 -3.13 5.91
N LEU A 47 -2.87 -3.05 6.99
CA LEU A 47 -1.90 -1.98 7.19
C LEU A 47 -0.57 -2.33 6.54
N TYR A 48 -0.05 -1.39 5.76
CA TYR A 48 1.27 -1.48 5.14
C TYR A 48 2.06 -0.21 5.42
N GLU A 49 3.37 -0.35 5.58
CA GLU A 49 4.27 0.80 5.69
C GLU A 49 4.19 1.66 4.43
N ILE A 50 4.20 2.98 4.62
CA ILE A 50 4.20 3.97 3.53
C ILE A 50 5.55 3.95 2.79
N ILE A 51 6.65 3.71 3.49
CA ILE A 51 7.99 3.84 2.92
C ILE A 51 8.49 2.53 2.32
N ASN A 52 8.34 1.41 3.03
CA ASN A 52 8.78 0.09 2.57
C ASN A 52 7.72 -0.99 2.87
N PRO A 53 6.61 -1.06 2.12
CA PRO A 53 5.65 -2.15 2.24
C PRO A 53 6.32 -3.51 2.07
N ALA A 54 6.34 -4.31 3.13
CA ALA A 54 7.01 -5.61 3.21
C ALA A 54 6.25 -6.56 4.17
N PRO A 55 6.44 -7.88 4.05
CA PRO A 55 5.83 -8.84 4.98
C PRO A 55 6.55 -8.81 6.33
N LEU A 56 5.79 -8.97 7.42
CA LEU A 56 6.31 -8.93 8.79
C LEU A 56 7.27 -10.07 9.14
N ASP A 57 7.21 -11.18 8.39
CA ASP A 57 8.06 -12.34 8.61
C ASP A 57 9.44 -12.23 7.93
N GLY A 58 9.69 -11.14 7.19
CA GLY A 58 10.94 -10.91 6.47
C GLY A 58 11.14 -11.82 5.27
N SER A 59 10.08 -12.44 4.75
CA SER A 59 10.13 -13.31 3.56
C SER A 59 10.41 -12.57 2.25
N SER A 60 10.35 -11.23 2.26
CA SER A 60 10.68 -10.36 1.13
C SER A 60 11.30 -9.06 1.61
N GLU A 61 12.16 -8.47 0.78
CA GLU A 61 12.72 -7.12 0.98
C GLU A 61 11.63 -6.02 0.87
N GLY A 62 10.47 -6.35 0.31
CA GLY A 62 9.36 -5.41 0.11
C GLY A 62 9.48 -4.59 -1.17
N GLY A 63 9.00 -3.35 -1.11
CA GLY A 63 8.93 -2.48 -2.27
C GLY A 63 8.57 -1.04 -1.92
N LYS A 64 7.90 -0.36 -2.85
CA LYS A 64 7.45 1.02 -2.70
C LYS A 64 6.08 1.22 -3.33
N TRP A 65 5.42 2.30 -2.92
CA TRP A 65 4.19 2.78 -3.53
C TRP A 65 4.47 3.82 -4.61
N GLU A 66 3.86 3.65 -5.78
CA GLU A 66 3.72 4.72 -6.77
C GLU A 66 2.29 5.25 -6.73
N ILE A 67 2.11 6.53 -6.42
CA ILE A 67 0.78 7.17 -6.42
C ILE A 67 0.28 7.23 -7.88
N ILE A 68 -0.83 6.55 -8.15
CA ILE A 68 -1.55 6.65 -9.43
C ILE A 68 -2.56 7.80 -9.37
N LYS A 69 -3.26 7.92 -8.23
CA LYS A 69 -4.22 8.99 -7.98
C LYS A 69 -4.40 9.20 -6.48
N ASP A 70 -4.40 10.45 -6.05
CA ASP A 70 -4.71 10.84 -4.67
C ASP A 70 -5.94 11.76 -4.71
N TYR A 71 -7.05 11.31 -4.12
CA TYR A 71 -8.33 12.02 -4.18
C TYR A 71 -8.46 13.08 -3.08
N THR A 72 -7.77 12.89 -1.95
CA THR A 72 -7.83 13.78 -0.80
C THR A 72 -6.59 14.67 -0.68
N GLY A 73 -5.49 14.28 -1.33
CA GLY A 73 -4.18 14.91 -1.20
C GLY A 73 -3.43 14.49 0.07
N GLU A 74 -4.05 13.64 0.90
CA GLU A 74 -3.52 13.23 2.20
C GLU A 74 -2.29 12.34 2.05
N LEU A 75 -2.36 11.32 1.17
CA LEU A 75 -1.29 10.36 0.97
C LEU A 75 -0.01 11.03 0.45
N SER A 76 -0.17 11.99 -0.46
CA SER A 76 0.93 12.75 -1.05
C SER A 76 1.73 13.58 -0.03
N THR A 77 1.20 13.82 1.18
CA THR A 77 1.95 14.52 2.23
C THR A 77 3.04 13.67 2.89
N TYR A 78 2.91 12.34 2.81
CA TYR A 78 3.81 11.36 3.42
C TYR A 78 4.84 10.80 2.43
N LEU A 79 4.47 10.67 1.16
CA LEU A 79 5.37 10.26 0.07
C LEU A 79 6.03 11.50 -0.55
N LYS A 80 7.17 11.93 0.02
CA LYS A 80 8.00 13.04 -0.49
C LYS A 80 9.14 12.56 -1.38
#